data_AF-D8MJ69-F1
#
_entry.id   AF-D8MJ69-F1
#
_cell.length_a   1.000
_cell.length_b   1.000
_cell.length_c   1.000
_cell.angle_alpha   90.00
_cell.angle_beta   90.00
_cell.angle_gamma   90.00
#
_symmetry.space_group_name_H-M   'P 1'
#
loop_
_entity.id
_entity.type
_entity.pdbx_description
1 polymer ?
#
loop_
_entity_poly.entity_id
_entity_poly.type
_entity_poly.pdbx_seq_one_letter_code
_entity_poly.pdbx_strand_id
1 'polypeptide(L)'
;TWLRTMMGDYEDFWAVTRDALAYTLKTIGLEANQALFDEIAEAYNNLEPYPDAKEALTLLSGYRLAILSNGNPGMLNALTRNSGLDKYLEAWISVDSMKVFKPDPRAYEPVRKALGLEVDEVL
;
A
#
# COMPACT_ATOMS: atom_id res chain seq x y z
N THR A 1 -11.42 -1.29 2.82
CA THR A 1 -11.21 -0.62 1.51
C THR A 1 -12.45 -0.64 0.64
N TRP A 2 -12.89 -1.80 0.11
CA TRP A 2 -13.93 -1.87 -0.92
C TRP A 2 -15.25 -1.22 -0.52
N LEU A 3 -15.75 -1.50 0.69
CA LEU A 3 -16.99 -0.90 1.20
C LEU A 3 -16.90 0.63 1.22
N ARG A 4 -15.79 1.20 1.72
CA ARG A 4 -15.58 2.66 1.76
C ARG A 4 -15.64 3.29 0.37
N THR A 5 -14.99 2.68 -0.62
CA THR A 5 -15.04 3.15 -2.01
C THR A 5 -16.45 3.05 -2.60
N MET A 6 -17.15 1.91 -2.41
CA MET A 6 -18.51 1.72 -2.92
C MET A 6 -19.55 2.63 -2.25
N MET A 7 -19.34 2.99 -0.98
CA MET A 7 -20.19 3.93 -0.25
C MET A 7 -19.87 5.40 -0.55
N GLY A 8 -18.76 5.69 -1.25
CA GLY A 8 -18.29 7.06 -1.45
C GLY A 8 -17.75 7.72 -0.17
N ASP A 9 -17.37 6.92 0.84
CA ASP A 9 -16.91 7.37 2.16
C ASP A 9 -15.43 7.01 2.35
N TYR A 10 -14.59 7.66 1.54
CA TYR A 10 -13.14 7.42 1.54
C TYR A 10 -12.51 7.89 2.85
N GLU A 11 -11.73 6.98 3.43
CA GLU A 11 -10.71 7.25 4.44
C GLU A 11 -9.41 6.63 3.94
N ASP A 12 -8.27 7.17 4.37
CA ASP A 12 -6.98 6.66 3.91
C ASP A 12 -6.70 5.21 4.38
N PHE A 13 -5.69 4.59 3.79
CA PHE A 13 -5.42 3.18 4.09
C PHE A 13 -4.90 2.97 5.52
N TRP A 14 -4.36 4.00 6.16
CA TRP A 14 -3.94 3.91 7.56
C TRP A 14 -5.15 3.85 8.49
N ALA A 15 -6.15 4.70 8.27
CA ALA A 15 -7.42 4.64 8.97
C ALA A 15 -8.11 3.28 8.73
N VAL A 16 -8.15 2.79 7.49
CA VAL A 16 -8.72 1.47 7.17
C VAL A 16 -8.00 0.34 7.90
N THR A 17 -6.66 0.39 8.00
CA THR A 17 -5.86 -0.62 8.70
C THR A 17 -6.20 -0.64 10.19
N ARG A 18 -6.29 0.55 10.80
CA ARG A 18 -6.65 0.69 12.22
C ARG A 18 -8.08 0.25 12.50
N ASP A 19 -9.04 0.63 11.67
CA ASP A 19 -10.45 0.20 11.78
C ASP A 19 -10.56 -1.33 11.71
N ALA A 20 -9.85 -1.96 10.77
CA ALA A 20 -9.83 -3.41 10.61
C ALA A 20 -9.20 -4.12 11.82
N LEU A 21 -8.12 -3.57 12.38
CA LEU A 21 -7.51 -4.09 13.61
C LEU A 21 -8.46 -3.96 14.80
N ALA A 22 -9.09 -2.80 14.98
CA ALA A 22 -10.05 -2.56 16.07
C ALA A 22 -11.26 -3.52 15.98
N TYR A 23 -11.80 -3.71 14.77
CA TYR A 23 -12.86 -4.68 14.52
C TYR A 23 -12.39 -6.10 14.88
N THR A 24 -11.20 -6.50 14.41
CA THR A 24 -10.66 -7.85 14.64
C THR A 24 -10.52 -8.13 16.13
N LEU A 25 -9.85 -7.25 16.89
CA LEU A 25 -9.67 -7.39 18.34
C LEU A 25 -11.00 -7.53 19.06
N LYS A 26 -11.98 -6.69 18.73
CA LYS A 26 -13.33 -6.75 19.29
C LYS A 26 -14.02 -8.09 19.00
N THR A 27 -13.92 -8.62 17.78
CA THR A 27 -14.58 -9.88 17.42
C THR A 27 -14.03 -11.11 18.14
N ILE A 28 -12.75 -11.07 18.54
CA ILE A 28 -12.09 -12.14 19.30
C ILE A 28 -12.08 -11.88 20.81
N GLY A 29 -12.74 -10.81 21.28
CA GLY A 29 -12.85 -10.48 22.69
C GLY A 29 -11.54 -10.01 23.34
N LEU A 30 -10.62 -9.44 22.56
CA LEU A 30 -9.38 -8.88 23.06
C LEU A 30 -9.46 -7.35 23.16
N GLU A 31 -8.86 -6.82 24.22
CA GLU A 31 -8.61 -5.40 24.41
C GLU A 31 -7.12 -5.13 24.29
N ALA A 32 -6.76 -4.03 23.62
CA ALA A 32 -5.41 -3.52 23.56
C ALA A 32 -5.40 -2.09 24.12
N ASN A 33 -4.42 -1.78 24.96
CA ASN A 33 -4.16 -0.39 25.29
C ASN A 33 -3.64 0.36 24.06
N GLN A 34 -3.64 1.70 24.11
CA GLN A 34 -3.26 2.54 22.97
C GLN A 34 -1.87 2.20 22.42
N ALA A 35 -0.88 1.98 23.30
CA ALA A 35 0.49 1.69 22.89
C ALA A 35 0.60 0.37 22.12
N LEU A 36 -0.01 -0.71 22.64
CA LEU A 36 -0.01 -2.02 21.97
C LEU A 36 -0.81 -1.98 20.66
N PHE A 37 -1.94 -1.27 20.64
CA PHE A 37 -2.73 -1.10 19.42
C PHE A 37 -1.92 -0.41 18.31
N ASP A 38 -1.21 0.66 18.67
CA ASP A 38 -0.35 1.40 17.74
C ASP A 38 0.83 0.56 17.28
N GLU A 39 1.45 -0.22 18.17
CA GLU A 39 2.52 -1.17 17.82
C GLU A 39 2.05 -2.21 16.80
N ILE A 40 0.89 -2.83 17.01
CA ILE A 40 0.34 -3.83 16.09
C ILE A 40 -0.02 -3.20 14.75
N ALA A 41 -0.63 -2.00 14.75
CA ALA A 41 -0.94 -1.29 13.51
C ALA A 41 0.33 -0.92 12.74
N GLU A 42 1.40 -0.50 13.44
CA GLU A 42 2.68 -0.10 12.84
C GLU A 42 3.43 -1.28 12.19
N ALA A 43 3.13 -2.53 12.58
CA ALA A 43 3.68 -3.71 11.91
C ALA A 43 3.39 -3.72 10.39
N TYR A 44 2.29 -3.08 9.95
CA TYR A 44 1.95 -2.95 8.53
C TYR A 44 2.93 -2.09 7.73
N ASN A 45 3.66 -1.17 8.39
CA ASN A 45 4.72 -0.35 7.76
C ASN A 45 6.09 -1.05 7.76
N ASN A 46 6.18 -2.24 8.37
CA ASN A 46 7.41 -2.98 8.59
C ASN A 46 7.32 -4.42 8.06
N LEU A 47 6.44 -4.67 7.09
CA LEU A 47 6.30 -5.99 6.48
C LEU A 47 7.60 -6.39 5.78
N GLU A 48 8.04 -7.61 6.06
CA GLU A 48 9.18 -8.19 5.37
C GLU A 48 8.81 -8.47 3.90
N PRO A 49 9.66 -8.08 2.94
CA PRO A 49 9.46 -8.50 1.56
C PRO A 49 9.61 -10.03 1.46
N TYR A 50 8.93 -10.64 0.50
CA TYR A 50 9.15 -12.06 0.21
C TYR A 50 10.64 -12.33 -0.10
N PRO A 51 11.18 -13.51 0.28
CA PRO A 51 12.62 -13.79 0.18
C PRO A 51 13.21 -13.60 -1.22
N ASP A 52 12.42 -13.85 -2.25
CA ASP A 52 12.78 -13.77 -3.68
C ASP A 52 12.51 -12.39 -4.32
N ALA A 53 11.81 -11.48 -3.63
CA ALA A 53 11.38 -10.21 -4.20
C ALA A 53 12.56 -9.35 -4.72
N LYS A 54 13.65 -9.29 -3.94
CA LYS A 54 14.85 -8.50 -4.32
C LYS A 54 15.60 -9.12 -5.50
N GLU A 55 15.67 -10.44 -5.54
CA GLU A 55 16.30 -11.16 -6.66
C GLU A 55 15.49 -10.95 -7.95
N ALA A 56 14.16 -11.11 -7.88
CA ALA A 56 13.27 -10.86 -9.00
C ALA A 56 13.37 -9.42 -9.54
N LEU A 57 13.35 -8.42 -8.66
CA LEU A 57 13.51 -7.00 -9.06
C LEU A 57 14.89 -6.74 -9.68
N THR A 58 15.95 -7.40 -9.21
CA THR A 58 17.28 -7.30 -9.81
C THR A 58 17.29 -7.83 -11.24
N LEU A 59 16.65 -8.98 -11.48
CA LEU A 59 16.51 -9.58 -12.82
C LEU A 59 15.68 -8.70 -13.77
N LEU A 60 14.80 -7.86 -13.23
CA LEU A 60 13.97 -6.92 -13.98
C LEU A 60 14.59 -5.52 -14.13
N SER A 61 15.85 -5.32 -13.76
CA SER A 61 16.54 -4.00 -13.81
C SER A 61 16.63 -3.36 -15.20
N GLY A 62 16.35 -4.10 -16.28
CA GLY A 62 16.18 -3.56 -17.64
C GLY A 62 14.84 -2.87 -17.89
N TYR A 63 13.90 -2.95 -16.95
CA TYR A 63 12.58 -2.34 -17.03
C TYR A 63 12.41 -1.21 -16.00
N ARG A 64 11.34 -0.45 -16.21
CA ARG A 64 10.84 0.55 -15.28
C ARG A 64 10.04 -0.12 -14.17
N LEU A 65 10.49 0.03 -12.93
CA LEU A 65 9.94 -0.70 -11.78
C LEU A 65 9.27 0.25 -10.80
N ALA A 66 7.99 0.04 -10.54
CA ALA A 66 7.21 0.84 -9.62
C ALA A 66 6.23 -0.01 -8.82
N ILE A 67 5.77 0.53 -7.69
CA ILE A 67 4.63 -0.01 -6.95
C ILE A 67 3.40 0.86 -7.25
N LEU A 68 2.26 0.24 -7.48
CA LEU A 68 0.94 0.87 -7.29
C LEU A 68 0.26 0.19 -6.10
N SER A 69 -0.11 0.93 -5.05
CA SER A 69 -0.66 0.33 -3.83
C SER A 69 -1.80 1.16 -3.21
N ASN A 70 -2.68 0.45 -2.50
CA ASN A 70 -3.71 1.09 -1.67
C ASN A 70 -3.13 1.88 -0.51
N GLY A 71 -1.92 1.53 -0.02
CA GLY A 71 -1.26 2.23 1.08
C GLY A 71 -1.18 3.73 0.82
N ASN A 72 -1.47 4.54 1.85
CA ASN A 72 -1.34 5.99 1.75
C ASN A 72 0.17 6.37 1.64
N PRO A 73 0.50 7.61 1.23
CA PRO A 73 1.90 7.99 0.97
C PRO A 73 2.85 7.75 2.15
N GLY A 74 2.40 7.98 3.39
CA GLY A 74 3.19 7.73 4.60
C GLY A 74 3.56 6.25 4.76
N MET A 75 2.57 5.36 4.65
CA MET A 75 2.80 3.91 4.75
C MET A 75 3.72 3.39 3.64
N LEU A 76 3.53 3.83 2.39
CA LEU A 76 4.38 3.38 1.28
C LEU A 76 5.83 3.84 1.44
N ASN A 77 6.05 5.10 1.83
CA ASN A 77 7.39 5.63 2.08
C ASN A 77 8.10 4.85 3.20
N ALA A 78 7.40 4.52 4.29
CA ALA A 78 7.96 3.73 5.37
C ALA A 78 8.30 2.31 4.90
N LEU A 79 7.33 1.63 4.29
CA LEU A 79 7.47 0.22 3.90
C LEU A 79 8.57 0.01 2.85
N THR A 80 8.68 0.87 1.83
CA THR A 80 9.72 0.71 0.80
C THR A 80 11.12 0.95 1.35
N ARG A 81 11.29 1.91 2.27
CA ARG A 81 12.57 2.18 2.95
C ARG A 81 12.94 1.06 3.92
N ASN A 82 12.00 0.64 4.77
CA ASN A 82 12.24 -0.39 5.79
C ASN A 82 12.56 -1.75 5.15
N SER A 83 11.93 -2.08 4.02
CA SER A 83 12.22 -3.30 3.26
C SER A 83 13.49 -3.18 2.39
N GLY A 84 13.97 -1.96 2.13
CA GLY A 84 15.07 -1.65 1.23
C GLY A 84 14.74 -1.84 -0.25
N LEU A 85 13.45 -1.89 -0.59
CA LEU A 85 12.96 -1.97 -1.96
C LEU A 85 13.03 -0.63 -2.70
N ASP A 86 13.15 0.47 -1.97
CA ASP A 86 13.39 1.81 -2.51
C ASP A 86 14.61 1.89 -3.45
N LYS A 87 15.60 1.01 -3.26
CA LYS A 87 16.79 0.91 -4.14
C LYS A 87 16.53 0.28 -5.51
N TYR A 88 15.39 -0.40 -5.67
CA TYR A 88 15.03 -1.14 -6.89
C TYR A 88 13.90 -0.48 -7.67
N LEU A 89 13.20 0.47 -7.06
CA LEU A 89 11.97 1.05 -7.59
C LEU A 89 12.22 2.52 -7.94
N GLU A 90 11.75 2.95 -9.10
CA GLU A 90 11.78 4.37 -9.47
C GLU A 90 10.65 5.17 -8.81
N ALA A 91 9.53 4.50 -8.47
CA ALA A 91 8.35 5.13 -7.90
C ALA A 91 7.53 4.16 -7.02
N TRP A 92 6.86 4.70 -6.01
CA TRP A 92 5.82 4.02 -5.24
C TRP A 92 4.57 4.91 -5.16
N ILE A 93 3.54 4.47 -5.85
CA ILE A 93 2.38 5.26 -6.23
C ILE A 93 1.21 4.85 -5.35
N SER A 94 0.65 5.82 -4.64
CA SER A 94 -0.52 5.63 -3.80
C SER A 94 -1.82 5.96 -4.56
N VAL A 95 -2.84 5.14 -4.37
CA VAL A 95 -4.21 5.43 -4.83
C VAL A 95 -4.87 6.57 -4.07
N ASP A 96 -4.27 7.03 -2.96
CA ASP A 96 -4.83 8.06 -2.07
C ASP A 96 -5.20 9.35 -2.82
N SER A 97 -4.39 9.72 -3.82
CA SER A 97 -4.67 10.87 -4.70
C SER A 97 -6.02 10.78 -5.44
N MET A 98 -6.52 9.56 -5.67
CA MET A 98 -7.78 9.29 -6.37
C MET A 98 -8.96 9.11 -5.41
N LYS A 99 -8.72 9.06 -4.08
CA LYS A 99 -9.73 8.82 -3.04
C LYS A 99 -10.61 7.59 -3.30
N VAL A 100 -10.00 6.55 -3.86
CA VAL A 100 -10.63 5.25 -4.13
C VAL A 100 -9.62 4.15 -3.90
N PHE A 101 -10.09 2.94 -3.61
CA PHE A 101 -9.25 1.76 -3.52
C PHE A 101 -9.42 0.87 -4.75
N LYS A 102 -8.39 0.08 -5.06
CA LYS A 102 -8.49 -1.01 -6.04
C LYS A 102 -9.65 -1.95 -5.68
N PRO A 103 -10.39 -2.51 -6.66
CA PRO A 103 -10.11 -2.48 -8.10
C PRO A 103 -10.82 -1.35 -8.88
N ASP A 104 -11.20 -0.24 -8.25
CA ASP A 104 -11.78 0.91 -9.00
C ASP A 104 -10.83 1.33 -10.14
N PRO A 105 -11.30 1.45 -11.40
CA PRO A 105 -10.44 1.81 -12.53
C PRO A 105 -9.63 3.10 -12.32
N ARG A 106 -10.18 4.07 -11.57
CA ARG A 106 -9.49 5.34 -11.26
C ARG A 106 -8.23 5.11 -10.42
N ALA A 107 -8.17 4.02 -9.64
CA ALA A 107 -7.01 3.68 -8.84
C ALA A 107 -5.75 3.38 -9.69
N TYR A 108 -5.89 3.14 -10.99
CA TYR A 108 -4.79 2.81 -11.91
C TYR A 108 -4.30 4.03 -12.72
N GLU A 109 -5.11 5.07 -12.87
CA GLU A 109 -4.73 6.32 -13.57
C GLU A 109 -3.42 6.96 -13.07
N PRO A 110 -3.09 6.93 -11.75
CA PRO A 110 -1.83 7.48 -11.26
C PRO A 110 -0.56 6.85 -11.88
N VAL A 111 -0.63 5.62 -12.39
CA VAL A 111 0.53 4.96 -13.03
C VAL A 111 0.98 5.72 -14.26
N ARG A 112 0.05 6.05 -15.15
CA ARG A 112 0.33 6.81 -16.38
C ARG A 112 0.90 8.18 -16.06
N LYS A 113 0.38 8.85 -15.03
CA LYS A 113 0.90 10.17 -14.61
C LYS A 113 2.30 10.08 -14.00
N ALA A 114 2.58 9.06 -13.20
CA ALA A 114 3.86 8.92 -12.52
C ALA A 114 4.97 8.44 -13.46
N LEU A 115 4.64 7.53 -14.37
CA LEU A 115 5.62 6.91 -15.26
C LEU A 115 5.63 7.53 -16.66
N GLY A 116 4.53 8.11 -17.13
CA GLY A 116 4.42 8.57 -18.52
C GLY A 116 4.38 7.40 -19.51
N LEU A 117 3.85 6.25 -19.08
CA LEU A 117 3.66 5.04 -19.89
C LEU A 117 2.17 4.80 -20.13
N GLU A 118 1.82 4.36 -21.33
CA GLU A 118 0.48 3.92 -21.70
C GLU A 118 0.16 2.53 -21.11
N VAL A 119 -1.12 2.17 -21.09
CA VAL A 119 -1.60 0.96 -20.41
C VAL A 119 -1.01 -0.32 -21.03
N ASP A 120 -0.81 -0.34 -22.34
CA ASP A 120 -0.22 -1.47 -23.07
C ASP A 120 1.31 -1.57 -22.93
N GLU A 121 1.94 -0.61 -22.27
CA GLU A 121 3.38 -0.60 -21.95
C GLU A 121 3.65 -1.08 -20.51
N VAL A 122 2.61 -1.37 -19.72
CA VAL A 122 2.70 -1.78 -18.31
C VAL A 122 2.29 -3.24 -18.15
N LEU A 123 3.11 -4.02 -17.44
CA LEU A 123 2.80 -5.38 -17.00
C LEU A 123 2.27 -5.40 -15.56
#